data_AF-A0A1W9III7-F1
#
_entry.id   AF-A0A1W9III7-F1
#
_cell.length_a   1.000
_cell.length_b   1.000
_cell.length_c   1.000
_cell.angle_alpha   90.00
_cell.angle_beta   90.00
_cell.angle_gamma   90.00
#
_symmetry.space_group_name_H-M   'P 1'
#
loop_
_entity.id
_entity.type
_entity.pdbx_description
1 polymer ?
#
loop_
_entity_poly.entity_id
_entity_poly.type
_entity_poly.pdbx_seq_one_letter_code
_entity_poly.pdbx_strand_id
1 'polypeptide(L)'
;MSVLVAIPIRRVSAKAVIEKGRGWSALDELILWALSRESQSASKLADEIDVPRRVVLAVILRMMRFRLVESVILGGVPAFRTTTYGKAVVASGSSIPTAKQRVTRNVAFVYDTISGTVYKRRDVEAKSDLAIQSLRENGIDVRNIQVRGTLPKTTPPENFIRIQKVLREDENLLFFDGDTFVERQNEFMMVVVDGDDMRGLPSTAPAALLAEVARVAKTTQAARPIVVDSMINDEDDLAIGPTVSTRIDDADIVFGGDGHRELMKRILGSATRRIFIHSTFLRRDGFSAWTREFREAVRRGAKIDIFWGSGTSDEPGEKTMREATALAQEIAADEMLRDRVRIHLKSTGSHAKLLIADDGEENFFAVIGSCNWLYTNFKRMELSVVLREPALVAASLEAFAALVSKPGFRAETAAELHTRATVLARRPAVGGPHAARLVQGQSHDAVLREASGSRPTRFIVASDKFGNSAFPSAIIPAEVAAATATTEPVVIYGSVAGKVTGVGAANLALDVRDRGVRLLRISEGFHAKFLLWGDDDIVVTSINWCSWTSPPGSTLGEIGVHIHRTGLARALAIKLSIIWPSL
;
A
#
# COMPACT_ATOMS: atom_id res chain seq x y z
N MET A 1 -48.92 10.62 3.24
CA MET A 1 -49.02 9.36 4.00
C MET A 1 -47.60 8.92 4.22
N SER A 2 -47.12 8.90 5.46
CA SER A 2 -45.73 8.55 5.75
C SER A 2 -45.54 7.03 5.64
N VAL A 3 -44.47 6.63 4.97
CA VAL A 3 -44.08 5.23 4.80
C VAL A 3 -42.79 5.00 5.57
N LEU A 4 -42.69 3.87 6.27
CA LEU A 4 -41.44 3.42 6.87
C LEU A 4 -40.73 2.46 5.92
N VAL A 5 -39.51 2.80 5.51
CA VAL A 5 -38.62 1.90 4.78
C VAL A 5 -37.61 1.30 5.75
N ALA A 6 -37.54 -0.02 5.82
CA ALA A 6 -36.60 -0.75 6.66
C ALA A 6 -35.45 -1.28 5.80
N ILE A 7 -34.27 -0.69 5.97
CA ILE A 7 -33.03 -1.03 5.25
C ILE A 7 -32.26 -2.08 6.06
N PRO A 8 -31.96 -3.27 5.53
CA PRO A 8 -31.18 -4.27 6.23
C PRO A 8 -29.74 -3.80 6.48
N ILE A 9 -29.33 -3.88 7.75
CA ILE A 9 -28.02 -3.46 8.23
C ILE A 9 -27.31 -4.61 8.96
N ARG A 10 -25.99 -4.48 9.08
CA ARG A 10 -25.19 -5.29 10.00
C ARG A 10 -24.57 -4.38 11.03
N ARG A 11 -24.64 -4.81 12.29
CA ARG A 11 -24.09 -4.06 13.42
C ARG A 11 -22.86 -4.78 13.96
N VAL A 12 -21.75 -4.07 13.97
CA VAL A 12 -20.45 -4.61 14.39
C VAL A 12 -19.98 -3.97 15.68
N SER A 13 -19.32 -4.76 16.51
CA SER A 13 -18.56 -4.32 17.67
C SER A 13 -17.23 -5.08 17.73
N ALA A 14 -16.13 -4.38 18.00
CA ALA A 14 -14.83 -5.01 18.24
C ALA A 14 -13.98 -4.14 19.17
N LYS A 15 -13.15 -4.78 20.01
CA LYS A 15 -12.13 -4.10 20.81
C LYS A 15 -11.01 -3.63 19.88
N ALA A 16 -10.75 -2.33 19.87
CA ALA A 16 -9.75 -1.70 19.04
C ALA A 16 -8.67 -1.03 19.88
N VAL A 17 -7.43 -1.12 19.41
CA VAL A 17 -6.31 -0.34 19.94
C VAL A 17 -6.07 0.83 19.02
N ILE A 18 -6.19 2.02 19.59
CA ILE A 18 -6.22 3.28 18.86
C ILE A 18 -5.07 4.14 19.37
N GLU A 19 -4.36 4.73 18.43
CA GLU A 19 -3.43 5.80 18.69
C GLU A 19 -4.18 7.14 18.60
N LYS A 20 -4.36 7.79 19.75
CA LYS A 20 -5.04 9.07 19.88
C LYS A 20 -4.03 10.21 20.01
N GLY A 21 -4.18 11.22 19.18
CA GLY A 21 -3.36 12.41 19.20
C GLY A 21 -3.31 13.03 17.82
N ARG A 22 -3.64 14.33 17.74
CA ARG A 22 -3.54 15.09 16.49
C ARG A 22 -2.08 15.07 16.04
N GLY A 23 -1.83 14.87 14.75
CA GLY A 23 -0.50 15.12 14.15
C GLY A 23 -0.16 16.61 14.14
N TRP A 24 0.94 16.98 13.49
CA TRP A 24 1.20 18.36 13.09
C TRP A 24 0.68 18.55 11.66
N SER A 25 0.03 19.69 11.43
CA SER A 25 -0.47 20.13 10.13
C SER A 25 0.57 20.97 9.41
N ALA A 26 0.40 21.18 8.10
CA ALA A 26 1.26 22.07 7.33
C ALA A 26 1.30 23.50 7.91
N LEU A 27 0.19 23.97 8.47
CA LEU A 27 0.14 25.24 9.20
C LEU A 27 1.00 25.22 10.47
N ASP A 28 0.98 24.11 11.21
CA ASP A 28 1.86 23.95 12.37
C ASP A 28 3.34 23.99 11.94
N GLU A 29 3.70 23.26 10.90
CA GLU A 29 5.07 23.25 10.37
C GLU A 29 5.52 24.63 9.89
N LEU A 30 4.64 25.35 9.18
CA LEU A 30 4.90 26.70 8.69
C LEU A 30 5.12 27.69 9.84
N ILE A 31 4.29 27.64 10.89
CA ILE A 31 4.43 28.49 12.08
C ILE A 31 5.75 28.17 12.79
N LEU A 32 6.10 26.89 12.96
CA LEU A 32 7.37 26.49 13.56
C LEU A 32 8.57 27.00 12.74
N TRP A 33 8.49 26.88 11.41
CA TRP A 33 9.51 27.35 10.49
C TRP A 33 9.66 28.87 10.55
N ALA A 34 8.57 29.64 10.51
CA ALA A 34 8.59 31.10 10.60
C ALA A 34 9.26 31.57 11.90
N LEU A 35 8.85 30.98 13.03
CA LEU A 35 9.43 31.27 14.36
C LEU A 35 10.88 30.79 14.53
N SER A 36 11.36 29.92 13.64
CA SER A 36 12.77 29.49 13.62
C SER A 36 13.69 30.51 12.98
N ARG A 37 13.14 31.33 12.07
CA ARG A 37 13.87 32.35 11.31
C ARG A 37 13.85 33.70 12.01
N GLU A 38 12.68 34.11 12.49
CA GLU A 38 12.49 35.39 13.14
C GLU A 38 11.62 35.21 14.39
N SER A 39 11.95 35.93 15.45
CA SER A 39 11.10 35.97 16.63
C SER A 39 9.97 36.97 16.40
N GLN A 40 8.72 36.53 16.54
CA GLN A 40 7.55 37.32 16.13
C GLN A 40 6.40 37.21 17.13
N SER A 41 5.52 38.21 17.17
CA SER A 41 4.29 38.14 17.97
C SER A 41 3.23 37.29 17.27
N ALA A 42 2.31 36.70 18.04
CA ALA A 42 1.22 35.91 17.46
C ALA A 42 0.29 36.75 16.56
N SER A 43 0.20 38.07 16.79
CA SER A 43 -0.59 38.97 15.94
C SER A 43 0.10 39.20 14.60
N LYS A 44 1.40 39.55 14.61
CA LYS A 44 2.19 39.72 13.39
C LYS A 44 2.16 38.46 12.52
N LEU A 45 2.38 37.30 13.14
CA LEU A 45 2.36 36.05 12.42
C LEU A 45 0.97 35.76 11.84
N ALA A 46 -0.11 35.99 12.59
CA ALA A 46 -1.48 35.82 12.11
C ALA A 46 -1.80 36.68 10.87
N ASP A 47 -1.33 37.93 10.86
CA ASP A 47 -1.50 38.86 9.74
C ASP A 47 -0.67 38.41 8.51
N GLU A 48 0.56 37.90 8.71
CA GLU A 48 1.43 37.44 7.63
C GLU A 48 0.92 36.18 6.90
N ILE A 49 0.30 35.26 7.64
CA ILE A 49 -0.22 33.99 7.08
C ILE A 49 -1.74 33.98 6.85
N ASP A 50 -2.41 35.14 6.98
CA ASP A 50 -3.85 35.34 6.77
C ASP A 50 -4.73 34.30 7.48
N VAL A 51 -4.49 34.11 8.79
CA VAL A 51 -5.30 33.22 9.63
C VAL A 51 -5.70 33.90 10.93
N PRO A 52 -6.83 33.50 11.56
CA PRO A 52 -7.22 34.11 12.83
C PRO A 52 -6.15 33.93 13.91
N ARG A 53 -5.80 35.01 14.62
CA ARG A 53 -4.83 35.01 15.73
C ARG A 53 -5.04 33.89 16.76
N ARG A 54 -6.29 33.51 17.00
CA ARG A 54 -6.65 32.40 17.90
C ARG A 54 -6.09 31.05 17.43
N VAL A 55 -6.04 30.81 16.13
CA VAL A 55 -5.45 29.60 15.52
C VAL A 55 -3.94 29.61 15.76
N VAL A 56 -3.25 30.71 15.43
CA VAL A 56 -1.81 30.85 15.65
C VAL A 56 -1.42 30.63 17.12
N LEU A 57 -2.15 31.24 18.06
CA LEU A 57 -1.90 31.02 19.48
C LEU A 57 -2.12 29.58 19.92
N ALA A 58 -3.17 28.91 19.42
CA ALA A 58 -3.41 27.50 19.74
C ALA A 58 -2.25 26.60 19.27
N VAL A 59 -1.70 26.88 18.08
CA VAL A 59 -0.53 26.21 17.53
C VAL A 59 0.72 26.46 18.39
N ILE A 60 1.01 27.73 18.69
CA ILE A 60 2.17 28.13 19.51
C ILE A 60 2.10 27.50 20.91
N LEU A 61 0.96 27.59 21.58
CA LEU A 61 0.78 26.99 22.92
C LEU A 61 0.99 25.48 22.88
N ARG A 62 0.56 24.82 21.81
CA ARG A 62 0.82 23.40 21.60
C ARG A 62 2.32 23.13 21.43
N MET A 63 3.03 23.89 20.59
CA MET A 63 4.48 23.77 20.40
C MET A 63 5.27 24.02 21.68
N MET A 64 4.83 24.95 22.52
CA MET A 64 5.43 25.20 23.83
C MET A 64 5.35 23.96 24.73
N ARG A 65 4.22 23.21 24.71
CA ARG A 65 4.10 21.94 25.46
C ARG A 65 5.10 20.89 25.00
N PHE A 66 5.49 20.90 23.72
CA PHE A 66 6.52 20.05 23.16
C PHE A 66 7.94 20.65 23.24
N ARG A 67 8.11 21.78 23.94
CA ARG A 67 9.37 22.52 24.09
C ARG A 67 10.00 22.94 22.75
N LEU A 68 9.19 23.11 21.71
CA LEU A 68 9.65 23.53 20.38
C LEU A 68 9.75 25.05 20.25
N VAL A 69 8.85 25.76 20.94
CA VAL A 69 8.74 27.22 20.96
C VAL A 69 8.75 27.70 22.40
N GLU A 70 9.30 28.88 22.62
CA GLU A 70 9.30 29.57 23.91
C GLU A 70 8.83 31.03 23.73
N SER A 71 8.29 31.60 24.81
CA SER A 71 7.92 33.01 24.85
C SER A 71 9.14 33.86 25.18
N VAL A 72 9.28 34.98 24.49
CA VAL A 72 10.30 36.00 24.73
C VAL A 72 9.65 37.38 24.77
N ILE A 73 10.38 38.37 25.27
CA ILE A 73 9.97 39.77 25.21
C ILE A 73 10.83 40.47 24.17
N LEU A 74 10.20 41.08 23.17
CA LEU A 74 10.87 41.89 22.14
C LEU A 74 10.24 43.28 22.14
N GLY A 75 11.06 44.31 22.37
CA GLY A 75 10.56 45.69 22.42
C GLY A 75 9.46 45.93 23.46
N GLY A 76 9.47 45.20 24.59
CA GLY A 76 8.46 45.29 25.64
C GLY A 76 7.15 44.52 25.36
N VAL A 77 7.04 43.82 24.22
CA VAL A 77 5.85 43.07 23.83
C VAL A 77 6.13 41.56 23.84
N PRO A 78 5.16 40.71 24.25
CA PRO A 78 5.29 39.26 24.15
C PRO A 78 5.43 38.80 22.69
N ALA A 79 6.50 38.07 22.43
CA ALA A 79 6.79 37.42 21.17
C ALA A 79 7.16 35.95 21.40
N PHE A 80 7.32 35.20 20.32
CA PHE A 80 7.64 33.78 20.36
C PHE A 80 8.84 33.50 19.46
N ARG A 81 9.62 32.48 19.83
CA ARG A 81 10.73 31.97 19.03
C ARG A 81 10.90 30.48 19.25
N THR A 82 11.52 29.78 18.32
CA THR A 82 11.92 28.39 18.56
C THR A 82 13.00 28.27 19.63
N THR A 83 12.90 27.24 20.47
CA THR A 83 13.99 26.83 21.37
C THR A 83 15.16 26.23 20.57
N THR A 84 16.29 25.95 21.22
CA THR A 84 17.41 25.20 20.61
C THR A 84 16.95 23.86 20.05
N TYR A 85 16.06 23.17 20.77
CA TYR A 85 15.47 21.90 20.33
C TYR A 85 14.56 22.10 19.10
N GLY A 86 13.69 23.11 19.11
CA GLY A 86 12.85 23.44 17.96
C GLY A 86 13.65 23.78 16.70
N LYS A 87 14.75 24.54 16.84
CA LYS A 87 15.66 24.84 15.72
C LYS A 87 16.31 23.58 15.14
N ALA A 88 16.76 22.66 16.00
CA ALA A 88 17.35 21.40 15.56
C ALA A 88 16.33 20.51 14.81
N VAL A 89 15.07 20.50 15.24
CA VAL A 89 13.97 19.78 14.55
C VAL A 89 13.78 20.35 13.14
N VAL A 90 13.68 21.68 13.00
CA VAL A 90 13.55 22.33 11.68
C VAL A 90 14.77 22.08 10.78
N ALA A 91 15.98 22.23 11.32
CA ALA A 91 17.22 22.10 10.55
C ALA A 91 17.51 20.66 10.08
N SER A 92 17.12 19.66 10.87
CA SER A 92 17.32 18.25 10.51
C SER A 92 16.28 17.72 9.52
N GLY A 93 15.16 18.43 9.33
CA GLY A 93 14.01 17.91 8.59
C GLY A 93 13.35 16.70 9.28
N SER A 94 13.60 16.51 10.58
CA SER A 94 13.01 15.42 11.36
C SER A 94 11.52 15.71 11.64
N SER A 95 10.72 14.65 11.76
CA SER A 95 9.30 14.78 12.14
C SER A 95 9.14 15.44 13.50
N ILE A 96 8.23 16.42 13.60
CA ILE A 96 7.96 17.12 14.86
C ILE A 96 7.40 16.12 15.92
N PRO A 97 7.87 16.14 17.18
CA PRO A 97 7.43 15.22 18.23
C PRO A 97 5.92 15.29 18.48
N THR A 98 5.23 14.16 18.58
CA THR A 98 3.79 14.09 18.87
C THR A 98 3.54 13.33 20.17
N ALA A 99 2.64 13.83 21.02
CA ALA A 99 2.19 13.15 22.23
C ALA A 99 1.00 12.27 21.84
N LYS A 100 1.32 11.08 21.36
CA LYS A 100 0.31 10.10 20.99
C LYS A 100 0.07 9.19 22.17
N GLN A 101 -1.19 9.05 22.57
CA GLN A 101 -1.60 8.14 23.62
C GLN A 101 -2.25 6.92 23.01
N ARG A 102 -1.86 5.74 23.48
CA ARG A 102 -2.56 4.50 23.14
C ARG A 102 -3.78 4.36 24.02
N VAL A 103 -4.93 4.12 23.39
CA VAL A 103 -6.19 3.87 24.07
C VAL A 103 -6.79 2.62 23.49
N THR A 104 -7.15 1.68 24.37
CA THR A 104 -7.90 0.49 23.99
C THR A 104 -9.36 0.71 24.34
N ARG A 105 -10.26 0.57 23.36
CA ARG A 105 -11.71 0.70 23.58
C ARG A 105 -12.52 -0.14 22.62
N ASN A 106 -13.74 -0.47 23.02
CA ASN A 106 -14.70 -1.09 22.11
C ASN A 106 -15.19 -0.04 21.09
N VAL A 107 -15.12 -0.38 19.81
CA VAL A 107 -15.62 0.43 18.70
C VAL A 107 -16.80 -0.29 18.08
N ALA A 108 -17.91 0.43 17.91
CA ALA A 108 -19.12 -0.10 17.33
C ALA A 108 -19.58 0.77 16.15
N PHE A 109 -19.98 0.10 15.07
CA PHE A 109 -20.47 0.73 13.86
C PHE A 109 -21.59 -0.09 13.23
N VAL A 110 -22.26 0.51 12.26
CA VAL A 110 -23.30 -0.11 11.47
C VAL A 110 -22.94 0.08 10.01
N TYR A 111 -23.23 -0.88 9.15
CA TYR A 111 -23.20 -0.68 7.71
C TYR A 111 -24.44 -1.25 7.04
N ASP A 112 -24.89 -0.59 5.98
CA ASP A 112 -26.03 -1.07 5.21
C ASP A 112 -25.59 -2.15 4.20
N THR A 113 -26.48 -3.10 3.95
CA THR A 113 -26.18 -4.22 3.05
C THR A 113 -26.44 -3.91 1.59
N ILE A 114 -26.97 -2.72 1.26
CA ILE A 114 -27.22 -2.28 -0.11
C ILE A 114 -25.97 -1.63 -0.71
N SER A 115 -25.43 -0.62 -0.04
CA SER A 115 -24.30 0.20 -0.50
C SER A 115 -22.98 -0.09 0.24
N GLY A 116 -23.03 -0.79 1.38
CA GLY A 116 -21.86 -1.05 2.20
C GLY A 116 -21.35 0.19 2.95
N THR A 117 -22.13 1.27 3.01
CA THR A 117 -21.75 2.52 3.67
C THR A 117 -21.68 2.30 5.17
N VAL A 118 -20.63 2.82 5.78
CA VAL A 118 -20.38 2.68 7.22
C VAL A 118 -20.84 3.91 7.97
N TYR A 119 -21.58 3.70 9.05
CA TYR A 119 -22.13 4.72 9.93
C TYR A 119 -21.68 4.49 11.37
N LYS A 120 -21.52 5.56 12.14
CA LYS A 120 -21.30 5.44 13.59
C LYS A 120 -22.56 4.86 14.22
N ARG A 121 -22.41 3.95 15.18
CA ARG A 121 -23.55 3.28 15.81
C ARG A 121 -24.57 4.25 16.39
N ARG A 122 -24.14 5.39 16.93
CA ARG A 122 -25.03 6.40 17.55
C ARG A 122 -25.87 7.19 16.54
N ASP A 123 -25.48 7.19 15.26
CA ASP A 123 -26.14 7.95 14.21
C ASP A 123 -27.26 7.12 13.54
N VAL A 124 -27.42 5.84 13.91
CA VAL A 124 -28.40 4.91 13.33
C VAL A 124 -29.28 4.31 14.43
N GLU A 125 -30.59 4.42 14.26
CA GLU A 125 -31.57 3.66 15.05
C GLU A 125 -31.83 2.30 14.37
N ALA A 126 -31.47 1.22 15.06
CA ALA A 126 -31.64 -0.15 14.59
C ALA A 126 -32.89 -0.79 15.23
N LYS A 127 -33.73 -1.44 14.43
CA LYS A 127 -34.86 -2.27 14.87
C LYS A 127 -34.66 -3.72 14.45
N SER A 128 -35.16 -4.66 15.26
CA SER A 128 -35.21 -6.08 14.89
C SER A 128 -36.43 -6.40 14.04
N ASP A 129 -36.45 -7.59 13.43
CA ASP A 129 -37.63 -8.11 12.73
C ASP A 129 -38.90 -8.09 13.59
N LEU A 130 -38.79 -8.50 14.87
CA LEU A 130 -39.92 -8.49 15.81
C LEU A 130 -40.49 -7.07 16.01
N ALA A 131 -39.63 -6.06 16.09
CA ALA A 131 -40.06 -4.67 16.22
C ALA A 131 -40.77 -4.18 14.94
N ILE A 132 -40.28 -4.57 13.76
CA ILE A 132 -40.95 -4.28 12.48
C ILE A 132 -42.33 -4.93 12.42
N GLN A 133 -42.44 -6.18 12.87
CA GLN A 133 -43.71 -6.90 12.89
C GLN A 133 -44.73 -6.20 13.81
N SER A 134 -44.32 -5.79 15.00
CA SER A 134 -45.19 -5.04 15.91
C SER A 134 -45.65 -3.70 15.32
N LEU A 135 -44.79 -2.97 14.58
CA LEU A 135 -45.20 -1.74 13.89
C LEU A 135 -46.29 -2.03 12.84
N ARG A 136 -46.20 -3.15 12.13
CA ARG A 136 -47.20 -3.56 11.13
C ARG A 136 -48.53 -3.95 11.77
N GLU A 137 -48.48 -4.68 12.89
CA GLU A 137 -49.67 -5.05 13.66
C GLU A 137 -50.41 -3.80 14.18
N ASN A 138 -49.67 -2.73 14.48
CA ASN A 138 -50.20 -1.41 14.82
C ASN A 138 -50.65 -0.57 13.61
N GLY A 139 -50.75 -1.17 12.41
CA GLY A 139 -51.27 -0.51 11.21
C GLY A 139 -50.29 0.42 10.48
N ILE A 140 -49.00 0.40 10.83
CA ILE A 140 -48.00 1.25 10.16
C ILE A 140 -47.51 0.56 8.87
N ASP A 141 -47.47 1.29 7.75
CA ASP A 141 -46.91 0.77 6.49
C ASP A 141 -45.39 0.70 6.57
N VAL A 142 -44.87 -0.50 6.87
CA VAL A 142 -43.44 -0.81 6.89
C VAL A 142 -43.03 -1.67 5.69
N ARG A 143 -42.15 -1.13 4.86
CA ARG A 143 -41.58 -1.74 3.67
C ARG A 143 -40.15 -2.21 3.95
N ASN A 144 -39.97 -3.51 4.11
CA ASN A 144 -38.65 -4.09 4.34
C ASN A 144 -37.96 -4.40 3.01
N ILE A 145 -36.69 -4.02 2.92
CA ILE A 145 -35.82 -4.33 1.80
C ILE A 145 -35.17 -5.70 2.02
N GLN A 146 -35.16 -6.53 0.98
CA GLN A 146 -34.29 -7.69 0.86
C GLN A 146 -33.24 -7.40 -0.20
N VAL A 147 -31.97 -7.59 0.13
CA VAL A 147 -30.88 -7.36 -0.81
C VAL A 147 -30.61 -8.62 -1.63
N ARG A 148 -30.46 -8.45 -2.95
CA ARG A 148 -30.01 -9.48 -3.89
C ARG A 148 -28.63 -9.09 -4.43
N GLY A 149 -27.72 -10.06 -4.51
CA GLY A 149 -26.35 -9.85 -5.00
C GLY A 149 -25.32 -9.84 -3.87
N THR A 150 -24.19 -9.19 -4.14
CA THR A 150 -23.00 -9.21 -3.27
C THR A 150 -23.25 -8.51 -1.94
N LEU A 151 -22.85 -9.14 -0.83
CA LEU A 151 -22.88 -8.55 0.50
C LEU A 151 -21.48 -8.01 0.87
N PRO A 152 -21.37 -7.03 1.79
CA PRO A 152 -20.07 -6.57 2.26
C PRO A 152 -19.26 -7.75 2.82
N LYS A 153 -18.04 -7.98 2.32
CA LYS A 153 -17.21 -9.05 2.88
C LYS A 153 -16.81 -8.66 4.31
N THR A 154 -16.56 -9.64 5.16
CA THR A 154 -16.23 -9.40 6.57
C THR A 154 -14.78 -9.76 6.87
N THR A 155 -13.91 -9.59 5.87
CA THR A 155 -12.49 -9.88 6.00
C THR A 155 -11.82 -8.88 6.96
N PRO A 156 -10.73 -9.28 7.64
CA PRO A 156 -10.03 -8.37 8.54
C PRO A 156 -9.56 -7.04 7.91
N PRO A 157 -9.02 -7.01 6.67
CA PRO A 157 -8.67 -5.76 6.00
C PRO A 157 -9.86 -4.82 5.80
N GLU A 158 -11.00 -5.35 5.37
CA GLU A 158 -12.20 -4.55 5.18
C GLU A 158 -12.70 -4.01 6.53
N ASN A 159 -12.74 -4.85 7.56
CA ASN A 159 -13.14 -4.42 8.89
C ASN A 159 -12.18 -3.37 9.48
N PHE A 160 -10.88 -3.46 9.22
CA PHE A 160 -9.91 -2.43 9.59
C PHE A 160 -10.27 -1.07 8.96
N ILE A 161 -10.55 -1.05 7.66
CA ILE A 161 -10.95 0.16 6.94
C ILE A 161 -12.26 0.73 7.52
N ARG A 162 -13.26 -0.13 7.78
CA ARG A 162 -14.55 0.29 8.35
C ARG A 162 -14.40 0.87 9.76
N ILE A 163 -13.60 0.23 10.61
CA ILE A 163 -13.32 0.74 11.96
C ILE A 163 -12.60 2.09 11.86
N GLN A 164 -11.57 2.22 11.02
CA GLN A 164 -10.84 3.47 10.83
C GLN A 164 -11.77 4.62 10.37
N LYS A 165 -12.75 4.34 9.51
CA LYS A 165 -13.73 5.34 9.03
C LYS A 165 -14.63 5.91 10.14
N VAL A 166 -14.89 5.16 11.21
CA VAL A 166 -15.77 5.61 12.32
C VAL A 166 -15.01 6.23 13.49
N LEU A 167 -13.68 6.19 13.46
CA LEU A 167 -12.83 6.87 14.45
C LEU A 167 -12.89 8.39 14.29
N ARG A 168 -12.40 9.11 15.31
CA ARG A 168 -12.23 10.56 15.23
C ARG A 168 -11.04 10.92 14.32
N GLU A 169 -11.00 12.14 13.80
CA GLU A 169 -9.91 12.60 12.94
C GLU A 169 -8.53 12.56 13.63
N ASP A 170 -8.50 12.71 14.95
CA ASP A 170 -7.30 12.62 15.78
C ASP A 170 -6.97 11.19 16.23
N GLU A 171 -7.70 10.19 15.76
CA GLU A 171 -7.56 8.78 16.12
C GLU A 171 -7.14 7.94 14.91
N ASN A 172 -6.13 7.09 15.11
CA ASN A 172 -5.72 6.12 14.10
C ASN A 172 -5.85 4.72 14.70
N LEU A 173 -6.50 3.83 13.97
CA LEU A 173 -6.57 2.43 14.30
C LEU A 173 -5.17 1.83 14.15
N LEU A 174 -4.64 1.26 15.22
CA LEU A 174 -3.43 0.44 15.14
C LEU A 174 -3.82 -0.97 14.76
N PHE A 175 -4.78 -1.55 15.49
CA PHE A 175 -5.37 -2.85 15.20
C PHE A 175 -6.71 -3.01 15.92
N PHE A 176 -7.43 -4.08 15.58
CA PHE A 176 -8.55 -4.57 16.36
C PHE A 176 -8.35 -6.04 16.73
N ASP A 177 -9.03 -6.46 17.77
CA ASP A 177 -9.02 -7.83 18.28
C ASP A 177 -10.12 -8.64 17.60
N GLY A 178 -9.71 -9.58 16.74
CA GLY A 178 -10.61 -10.42 15.96
C GLY A 178 -11.49 -11.33 16.82
N ASP A 179 -11.01 -11.77 17.98
CA ASP A 179 -11.77 -12.64 18.88
C ASP A 179 -12.93 -11.90 19.55
N THR A 180 -12.81 -10.57 19.65
CA THR A 180 -13.89 -9.70 20.15
C THR A 180 -14.81 -9.19 19.05
N PHE A 181 -14.57 -9.58 17.79
CA PHE A 181 -15.39 -9.14 16.67
C PHE A 181 -16.76 -9.82 16.71
N VAL A 182 -17.79 -9.03 16.98
CA VAL A 182 -19.17 -9.49 16.99
C VAL A 182 -19.95 -8.74 15.92
N GLU A 183 -20.53 -9.49 14.99
CA GLU A 183 -21.43 -8.97 13.98
C GLU A 183 -22.85 -9.49 14.23
N ARG A 184 -23.80 -8.57 14.41
CA ARG A 184 -25.22 -8.86 14.51
C ARG A 184 -25.89 -8.61 13.17
N GLN A 185 -26.70 -9.58 12.76
CA GLN A 185 -27.48 -9.59 11.54
C GLN A 185 -28.98 -9.45 11.89
N ASN A 186 -29.84 -9.39 10.87
CA ASN A 186 -31.30 -9.28 11.01
C ASN A 186 -31.75 -8.03 11.79
N GLU A 187 -31.02 -6.93 11.61
CA GLU A 187 -31.39 -5.61 12.10
C GLU A 187 -31.64 -4.69 10.91
N PHE A 188 -32.49 -3.67 11.12
CA PHE A 188 -32.87 -2.72 10.09
C PHE A 188 -32.68 -1.29 10.58
N MET A 189 -32.15 -0.45 9.69
CA MET A 189 -32.20 1.00 9.82
C MET A 189 -33.56 1.47 9.30
N MET A 190 -34.27 2.25 10.11
CA MET A 190 -35.61 2.75 9.79
C MET A 190 -35.54 4.13 9.15
N VAL A 191 -36.18 4.29 8.01
CA VAL A 191 -36.28 5.57 7.30
C VAL A 191 -37.75 5.95 7.14
N VAL A 192 -38.12 7.10 7.69
CA VAL A 192 -39.44 7.70 7.47
C VAL A 192 -39.38 8.50 6.18
N VAL A 193 -40.28 8.19 5.25
CA VAL A 193 -40.43 8.91 3.98
C VAL A 193 -41.81 9.57 3.95
N ASP A 194 -41.84 10.89 3.80
CA ASP A 194 -43.06 11.68 3.67
C ASP A 194 -42.94 12.64 2.49
N GLY A 195 -43.54 12.26 1.36
CA GLY A 195 -43.32 12.97 0.09
C GLY A 195 -41.85 12.89 -0.34
N ASP A 196 -41.19 14.05 -0.40
CA ASP A 196 -39.76 14.18 -0.73
C ASP A 196 -38.88 14.31 0.52
N ASP A 197 -39.45 14.40 1.73
CA ASP A 197 -38.70 14.46 2.99
C ASP A 197 -38.34 13.05 3.47
N MET A 198 -37.08 12.86 3.91
CA MET A 198 -36.57 11.61 4.45
C MET A 198 -35.87 11.82 5.78
N ARG A 199 -36.28 11.07 6.80
CA ARG A 199 -35.73 11.12 8.16
C ARG A 199 -35.26 9.73 8.61
N GLY A 200 -34.15 9.66 9.33
CA GLY A 200 -33.59 8.40 9.85
C GLY A 200 -32.36 7.87 9.08
N LEU A 201 -31.99 8.49 7.96
CA LEU A 201 -30.72 8.26 7.27
C LEU A 201 -29.64 9.23 7.79
N PRO A 202 -28.43 8.75 8.10
CA PRO A 202 -27.30 9.63 8.39
C PRO A 202 -26.94 10.51 7.19
N SER A 203 -26.44 11.73 7.45
CA SER A 203 -26.06 12.69 6.40
C SER A 203 -24.92 12.20 5.48
N THR A 204 -24.20 11.16 5.89
CA THR A 204 -23.14 10.51 5.11
C THR A 204 -23.67 9.45 4.14
N ALA A 205 -24.98 9.21 4.08
CA ALA A 205 -25.56 8.23 3.17
C ALA A 205 -25.39 8.67 1.69
N PRO A 206 -25.01 7.76 0.78
CA PRO A 206 -24.77 8.10 -0.61
C PRO A 206 -26.07 8.41 -1.35
N ALA A 207 -26.03 9.35 -2.30
CA ALA A 207 -27.20 9.76 -3.08
C ALA A 207 -27.92 8.59 -3.77
N ALA A 208 -27.18 7.57 -4.20
CA ALA A 208 -27.75 6.35 -4.77
C ALA A 208 -28.64 5.58 -3.77
N LEU A 209 -28.23 5.48 -2.51
CA LEU A 209 -29.03 4.84 -1.46
C LEU A 209 -30.31 5.66 -1.17
N LEU A 210 -30.21 7.00 -1.15
CA LEU A 210 -31.39 7.86 -0.99
C LEU A 210 -32.39 7.65 -2.14
N ALA A 211 -31.91 7.62 -3.39
CA ALA A 211 -32.75 7.39 -4.56
C ALA A 211 -33.47 6.03 -4.49
N GLU A 212 -32.77 4.99 -4.04
CA GLU A 212 -33.33 3.65 -3.91
C GLU A 212 -34.39 3.57 -2.81
N VAL A 213 -34.17 4.23 -1.67
CA VAL A 213 -35.17 4.36 -0.60
C VAL A 213 -36.42 5.10 -1.11
N ALA A 214 -36.25 6.16 -1.89
CA ALA A 214 -37.38 6.89 -2.50
C ALA A 214 -38.19 5.98 -3.44
N ARG A 215 -37.49 5.18 -4.25
CA ARG A 215 -38.10 4.21 -5.17
C ARG A 215 -38.91 3.15 -4.41
N VAL A 216 -38.35 2.60 -3.34
CA VAL A 216 -39.02 1.63 -2.46
C VAL A 216 -40.26 2.24 -1.79
N ALA A 217 -40.17 3.49 -1.33
CA ALA A 217 -41.29 4.22 -0.72
C ALA A 217 -42.44 4.58 -1.70
N LYS A 218 -42.17 4.63 -3.02
CA LYS A 218 -43.19 4.86 -4.06
C LYS A 218 -43.82 3.58 -4.62
N THR A 219 -43.26 2.42 -4.29
CA THR A 219 -43.73 1.12 -4.82
C THR A 219 -45.15 0.79 -4.33
N THR A 220 -46.01 0.25 -5.20
CA THR A 220 -47.40 -0.15 -4.84
C THR A 220 -47.54 -1.65 -4.58
N GLN A 221 -46.45 -2.42 -4.67
CA GLN A 221 -46.45 -3.87 -4.47
C GLN A 221 -46.83 -4.24 -3.03
N ALA A 222 -47.78 -5.18 -2.93
CA ALA A 222 -48.15 -5.84 -1.67
C ALA A 222 -47.09 -6.85 -1.17
N ALA A 223 -46.12 -7.21 -2.02
CA ALA A 223 -45.07 -8.16 -1.68
C ALA A 223 -44.11 -7.56 -0.64
N ARG A 224 -43.96 -8.26 0.48
CA ARG A 224 -43.00 -7.98 1.56
C ARG A 224 -42.14 -9.23 1.71
N PRO A 225 -40.82 -9.18 1.54
CA PRO A 225 -39.95 -8.02 1.30
C PRO A 225 -39.87 -7.50 -0.15
N ILE A 226 -39.46 -6.23 -0.31
CA ILE A 226 -39.14 -5.61 -1.61
C ILE A 226 -37.67 -5.90 -1.94
N VAL A 227 -37.43 -6.50 -3.09
CA VAL A 227 -36.07 -6.86 -3.53
C VAL A 227 -35.36 -5.63 -4.11
N VAL A 228 -34.13 -5.41 -3.66
CA VAL A 228 -33.21 -4.37 -4.13
C VAL A 228 -31.89 -5.02 -4.48
N ASP A 229 -31.33 -4.67 -5.64
CA ASP A 229 -29.99 -5.15 -6.02
C ASP A 229 -28.91 -4.43 -5.21
N SER A 230 -27.90 -5.18 -4.80
CA SER A 230 -26.73 -4.64 -4.13
C SER A 230 -26.01 -3.64 -5.06
N MET A 231 -25.61 -2.51 -4.49
CA MET A 231 -24.73 -1.51 -5.10
C MET A 231 -23.25 -1.81 -4.80
N ILE A 232 -22.98 -2.86 -4.01
CA ILE A 232 -21.64 -3.31 -3.70
C ILE A 232 -21.16 -4.11 -4.89
N ASN A 233 -20.11 -3.62 -5.54
CA ASN A 233 -19.43 -4.41 -6.54
C ASN A 233 -18.79 -5.61 -5.84
N ASP A 234 -19.04 -6.81 -6.36
CA ASP A 234 -18.05 -7.88 -6.23
C ASP A 234 -16.81 -7.34 -6.94
N GLU A 235 -15.91 -6.70 -6.17
CA GLU A 235 -14.51 -6.84 -6.51
C GLU A 235 -14.28 -8.35 -6.38
N ASP A 236 -14.40 -9.05 -7.53
CA ASP A 236 -14.03 -10.45 -7.70
C ASP A 236 -12.80 -10.69 -6.84
N ASP A 237 -12.73 -11.85 -6.17
CA ASP A 237 -11.44 -12.32 -5.67
C ASP A 237 -10.47 -12.30 -6.86
N LEU A 238 -9.69 -11.22 -6.96
CA LEU A 238 -9.00 -10.86 -8.18
C LEU A 238 -8.21 -12.07 -8.62
N ALA A 239 -8.56 -12.59 -9.80
CA ALA A 239 -7.98 -13.81 -10.31
C ALA A 239 -6.47 -13.68 -10.25
N ILE A 240 -5.85 -14.51 -9.40
CA ILE A 240 -4.39 -14.59 -9.36
C ILE A 240 -3.98 -15.13 -10.72
N GLY A 241 -3.04 -14.45 -11.37
CA GLY A 241 -2.66 -14.73 -12.76
C GLY A 241 -2.31 -16.22 -13.00
N PRO A 242 -2.40 -16.69 -14.25
CA PRO A 242 -2.22 -18.10 -14.56
C PRO A 242 -0.82 -18.58 -14.16
N THR A 243 -0.77 -19.79 -13.62
CA THR A 243 0.49 -20.49 -13.31
C THR A 243 1.10 -21.05 -14.58
N VAL A 244 2.40 -20.82 -14.76
CA VAL A 244 3.20 -21.29 -15.88
C VAL A 244 4.22 -22.30 -15.37
N SER A 245 4.32 -23.46 -16.02
CA SER A 245 5.40 -24.42 -15.78
C SER A 245 6.72 -23.85 -16.27
N THR A 246 7.75 -23.93 -15.44
CA THR A 246 9.06 -23.32 -15.71
C THR A 246 10.17 -24.11 -15.03
N ARG A 247 11.42 -23.82 -15.43
CA ARG A 247 12.62 -24.11 -14.65
C ARG A 247 13.06 -22.84 -13.93
N ILE A 248 13.52 -22.99 -12.69
CA ILE A 248 14.05 -21.93 -11.83
C ILE A 248 15.16 -22.57 -11.02
N ASP A 249 16.39 -22.16 -11.27
CA ASP A 249 17.56 -22.68 -10.59
C ASP A 249 17.93 -21.79 -9.39
N ASP A 250 18.79 -22.26 -8.49
CA ASP A 250 19.23 -21.48 -7.32
C ASP A 250 19.88 -20.15 -7.73
N ALA A 251 20.56 -20.13 -8.88
CA ALA A 251 21.19 -18.94 -9.43
C ALA A 251 20.20 -17.90 -9.97
N ASP A 252 18.95 -18.29 -10.23
CA ASP A 252 17.89 -17.36 -10.64
C ASP A 252 17.33 -16.58 -9.45
N ILE A 253 17.56 -17.03 -8.21
CA ILE A 253 17.19 -16.30 -6.99
C ILE A 253 18.34 -15.39 -6.57
N VAL A 254 18.20 -14.11 -6.90
CA VAL A 254 19.23 -13.10 -6.67
C VAL A 254 19.08 -12.52 -5.28
N PHE A 255 20.02 -12.85 -4.41
CA PHE A 255 20.00 -12.52 -3.00
C PHE A 255 21.09 -11.53 -2.64
N GLY A 256 20.72 -10.41 -2.01
CA GLY A 256 21.64 -9.42 -1.46
C GLY A 256 22.24 -8.48 -2.49
N GLY A 257 22.79 -7.36 -2.00
CA GLY A 257 23.36 -6.32 -2.83
C GLY A 257 24.42 -6.83 -3.80
N ASP A 258 25.38 -7.61 -3.32
CA ASP A 258 26.45 -8.15 -4.18
C ASP A 258 25.92 -9.06 -5.29
N GLY A 259 24.90 -9.90 -5.00
CA GLY A 259 24.24 -10.70 -6.01
C GLY A 259 23.59 -9.85 -7.11
N HIS A 260 22.96 -8.74 -6.74
CA HIS A 260 22.36 -7.80 -7.69
C HIS A 260 23.42 -7.02 -8.48
N ARG A 261 24.53 -6.63 -7.86
CA ARG A 261 25.67 -6.01 -8.55
C ARG A 261 26.23 -6.95 -9.61
N GLU A 262 26.45 -8.21 -9.27
CA GLU A 262 27.04 -9.17 -10.20
C GLU A 262 26.07 -9.58 -11.30
N LEU A 263 24.76 -9.63 -10.99
CA LEU A 263 23.74 -9.73 -12.01
C LEU A 263 23.77 -8.52 -12.96
N MET A 264 23.78 -7.28 -12.46
CA MET A 264 23.81 -6.07 -13.28
C MET A 264 25.03 -6.03 -14.21
N LYS A 265 26.23 -6.38 -13.69
CA LYS A 265 27.45 -6.50 -14.51
C LYS A 265 27.28 -7.52 -15.63
N ARG A 266 26.77 -8.71 -15.31
CA ARG A 266 26.55 -9.77 -16.29
C ARG A 266 25.57 -9.34 -17.37
N ILE A 267 24.45 -8.72 -16.99
CA ILE A 267 23.44 -8.25 -17.95
C ILE A 267 24.02 -7.18 -18.88
N LEU A 268 24.67 -6.16 -18.32
CA LEU A 268 25.33 -5.14 -19.13
C LEU A 268 26.40 -5.77 -20.02
N GLY A 269 27.15 -6.76 -19.51
CA GLY A 269 28.21 -7.49 -20.20
C GLY A 269 27.75 -8.36 -21.36
N SER A 270 26.56 -8.96 -21.29
CA SER A 270 26.05 -9.90 -22.31
C SER A 270 25.09 -9.27 -23.31
N ALA A 271 24.29 -8.28 -22.90
CA ALA A 271 23.25 -7.71 -23.76
C ALA A 271 23.85 -7.03 -24.99
N THR A 272 23.26 -7.31 -26.15
CA THR A 272 23.73 -6.84 -27.47
C THR A 272 22.69 -6.00 -28.21
N ARG A 273 21.43 -5.96 -27.75
CA ARG A 273 20.34 -5.31 -28.49
C ARG A 273 19.52 -4.36 -27.65
N ARG A 274 18.96 -4.81 -26.54
CA ARG A 274 17.98 -4.05 -25.75
C ARG A 274 18.08 -4.35 -24.26
N ILE A 275 18.04 -3.28 -23.48
CA ILE A 275 17.93 -3.31 -22.02
C ILE A 275 16.86 -2.30 -21.61
N PHE A 276 15.88 -2.75 -20.85
CA PHE A 276 14.85 -1.92 -20.23
C PHE A 276 15.04 -1.99 -18.72
N ILE A 277 15.21 -0.84 -18.07
CA ILE A 277 15.40 -0.74 -16.62
C ILE A 277 14.28 0.10 -16.05
N HIS A 278 13.53 -0.45 -15.11
CA HIS A 278 12.57 0.29 -14.29
C HIS A 278 13.01 0.26 -12.84
N SER A 279 13.16 1.44 -12.24
CA SER A 279 13.51 1.62 -10.83
C SER A 279 12.63 2.68 -10.21
N THR A 280 12.03 2.44 -9.05
CA THR A 280 11.12 3.42 -8.43
C THR A 280 11.79 4.79 -8.22
N PHE A 281 13.04 4.77 -7.74
CA PHE A 281 13.86 5.96 -7.51
C PHE A 281 15.13 5.92 -8.37
N LEU A 282 15.67 7.11 -8.63
CA LEU A 282 16.92 7.32 -9.35
C LEU A 282 17.86 8.19 -8.51
N ARG A 283 19.16 7.97 -8.68
CA ARG A 283 20.22 8.85 -8.18
C ARG A 283 21.32 8.97 -9.21
N ARG A 284 21.89 10.16 -9.32
CA ARG A 284 23.00 10.44 -10.22
C ARG A 284 24.21 9.54 -9.97
N ASP A 285 24.67 9.46 -8.73
CA ASP A 285 25.81 8.60 -8.35
C ASP A 285 25.53 7.11 -8.58
N GLY A 286 24.26 6.71 -8.49
CA GLY A 286 23.81 5.36 -8.83
C GLY A 286 23.98 5.03 -10.31
N PHE A 287 23.79 5.99 -11.21
CA PHE A 287 24.07 5.80 -12.64
C PHE A 287 25.57 5.94 -12.95
N SER A 288 26.23 6.97 -12.40
CA SER A 288 27.65 7.25 -12.69
C SER A 288 28.57 6.09 -12.31
N ALA A 289 28.19 5.30 -11.31
CA ALA A 289 28.90 4.08 -10.91
C ALA A 289 28.94 2.99 -11.99
N TRP A 290 28.10 3.09 -13.03
CA TRP A 290 27.95 2.09 -14.10
C TRP A 290 28.20 2.67 -15.49
N THR A 291 28.65 3.92 -15.60
CA THR A 291 28.87 4.59 -16.89
C THR A 291 29.80 3.79 -17.80
N ARG A 292 30.83 3.14 -17.24
CA ARG A 292 31.76 2.32 -18.01
C ARG A 292 31.06 1.10 -18.61
N GLU A 293 30.31 0.36 -17.79
CA GLU A 293 29.57 -0.82 -18.18
C GLU A 293 28.45 -0.48 -19.18
N PHE A 294 27.77 0.67 -19.02
CA PHE A 294 26.82 1.19 -20.00
C PHE A 294 27.48 1.47 -21.35
N ARG A 295 28.63 2.16 -21.36
CA ARG A 295 29.41 2.41 -22.59
C ARG A 295 29.83 1.11 -23.26
N GLU A 296 30.30 0.13 -22.49
CA GLU A 296 30.65 -1.19 -23.02
C GLU A 296 29.44 -1.93 -23.65
N ALA A 297 28.27 -1.87 -23.02
CA ALA A 297 27.04 -2.45 -23.59
C ALA A 297 26.63 -1.75 -24.89
N VAL A 298 26.72 -0.42 -24.92
CA VAL A 298 26.43 0.36 -26.13
C VAL A 298 27.40 0.04 -27.26
N ARG A 299 28.71 -0.12 -26.98
CA ARG A 299 29.71 -0.53 -27.98
C ARG A 299 29.36 -1.88 -28.62
N ARG A 300 28.79 -2.82 -27.86
CA ARG A 300 28.31 -4.11 -28.38
C ARG A 300 27.06 -4.00 -29.25
N GLY A 301 26.35 -2.87 -29.21
CA GLY A 301 25.12 -2.68 -29.97
C GLY A 301 23.86 -2.63 -29.11
N ALA A 302 23.95 -2.63 -27.78
CA ALA A 302 22.77 -2.47 -26.93
C ALA A 302 22.19 -1.05 -27.03
N LYS A 303 20.86 -0.95 -26.89
CA LYS A 303 20.15 0.29 -26.58
C LYS A 303 19.47 0.13 -25.23
N ILE A 304 19.46 1.19 -24.43
CA ILE A 304 19.07 1.15 -23.03
C ILE A 304 18.02 2.21 -22.76
N ASP A 305 16.85 1.80 -22.27
CA ASP A 305 15.81 2.72 -21.81
C ASP A 305 15.60 2.57 -20.30
N ILE A 306 15.66 3.69 -19.60
CA ILE A 306 15.59 3.80 -18.15
C ILE A 306 14.31 4.56 -17.77
N PHE A 307 13.52 3.94 -16.92
CA PHE A 307 12.22 4.42 -16.44
C PHE A 307 12.23 4.51 -14.92
N TRP A 308 11.35 5.35 -14.40
CA TRP A 308 11.19 5.53 -12.96
C TRP A 308 9.74 5.77 -12.56
N GLY A 309 9.51 5.71 -11.25
CA GLY A 309 8.17 5.47 -10.71
C GLY A 309 7.70 6.35 -9.57
N SER A 310 8.61 7.06 -8.89
CA SER A 310 8.28 7.90 -7.74
C SER A 310 7.25 8.99 -8.07
N GLY A 311 6.26 9.18 -7.18
CA GLY A 311 5.14 10.09 -7.38
C GLY A 311 4.05 9.49 -8.26
N THR A 312 3.18 10.33 -8.81
CA THR A 312 2.25 9.93 -9.88
C THR A 312 2.76 10.41 -11.23
N SER A 313 2.07 10.06 -12.31
CA SER A 313 2.35 10.63 -13.62
C SER A 313 2.19 12.14 -13.62
N ASP A 314 1.18 12.67 -12.92
CA ASP A 314 0.79 14.08 -12.96
C ASP A 314 1.47 14.90 -11.88
N GLU A 315 1.84 14.27 -10.77
CA GLU A 315 2.60 14.83 -9.67
C GLU A 315 3.85 13.96 -9.40
N PRO A 316 4.87 14.06 -10.26
CA PRO A 316 6.10 13.29 -10.10
C PRO A 316 6.84 13.65 -8.82
N GLY A 317 7.55 12.68 -8.24
CA GLY A 317 8.41 12.94 -7.09
C GLY A 317 9.52 13.94 -7.44
N GLU A 318 9.44 15.17 -6.90
CA GLU A 318 10.29 16.30 -7.27
C GLU A 318 11.79 15.97 -7.20
N LYS A 319 12.22 15.23 -6.17
CA LYS A 319 13.61 14.79 -6.03
C LYS A 319 14.03 13.86 -7.18
N THR A 320 13.24 12.84 -7.47
CA THR A 320 13.55 11.87 -8.52
C THR A 320 13.50 12.51 -9.90
N MET A 321 12.58 13.45 -10.13
CA MET A 321 12.49 14.22 -11.37
C MET A 321 13.76 15.06 -11.62
N ARG A 322 14.29 15.72 -10.58
CA ARG A 322 15.56 16.45 -10.67
C ARG A 322 16.73 15.54 -11.04
N GLU A 323 16.82 14.38 -10.39
CA GLU A 323 17.85 13.38 -10.70
C GLU A 323 17.71 12.86 -12.15
N ALA A 324 16.49 12.55 -12.60
CA ALA A 324 16.22 12.09 -13.96
C ALA A 324 16.61 13.15 -15.01
N THR A 325 16.28 14.42 -14.75
CA THR A 325 16.61 15.55 -15.63
C THR A 325 18.11 15.74 -15.75
N ALA A 326 18.81 15.73 -14.61
CA ALA A 326 20.26 15.83 -14.57
C ALA A 326 20.94 14.68 -15.34
N LEU A 327 20.48 13.45 -15.13
CA LEU A 327 21.04 12.30 -15.82
C LEU A 327 20.75 12.33 -17.32
N ALA A 328 19.58 12.81 -17.75
CA ALA A 328 19.29 12.99 -19.17
C ALA A 328 20.25 14.00 -19.83
N GLN A 329 20.64 15.07 -19.11
CA GLN A 329 21.64 16.02 -19.58
C GLN A 329 23.04 15.39 -19.66
N GLU A 330 23.44 14.61 -18.65
CA GLU A 330 24.72 13.88 -18.66
C GLU A 330 24.81 12.88 -19.82
N ILE A 331 23.74 12.14 -20.07
CA ILE A 331 23.66 11.21 -21.21
C ILE A 331 23.71 11.96 -22.54
N ALA A 332 23.02 13.08 -22.67
CA ALA A 332 23.03 13.89 -23.89
C ALA A 332 24.40 14.50 -24.20
N ALA A 333 25.20 14.78 -23.17
CA ALA A 333 26.56 15.29 -23.29
C ALA A 333 27.62 14.20 -23.60
N ASP A 334 27.30 12.93 -23.37
CA ASP A 334 28.19 11.80 -23.64
C ASP A 334 27.99 11.29 -25.07
N GLU A 335 28.98 11.48 -25.94
CA GLU A 335 28.93 11.10 -27.36
C GLU A 335 28.58 9.62 -27.59
N MET A 336 28.97 8.73 -26.68
CA MET A 336 28.68 7.31 -26.80
C MET A 336 27.26 6.99 -26.35
N LEU A 337 26.74 7.69 -25.35
CA LEU A 337 25.45 7.37 -24.72
C LEU A 337 24.27 8.12 -25.36
N ARG A 338 24.47 9.33 -25.88
CA ARG A 338 23.43 10.29 -26.32
C ARG A 338 22.30 9.70 -27.18
N ASP A 339 22.61 8.76 -28.08
CA ASP A 339 21.63 8.17 -29.01
C ASP A 339 21.26 6.71 -28.66
N ARG A 340 21.82 6.19 -27.57
CA ARG A 340 21.83 4.75 -27.23
C ARG A 340 21.30 4.47 -25.84
N VAL A 341 21.43 5.39 -24.92
CA VAL A 341 20.83 5.35 -23.58
C VAL A 341 19.82 6.48 -23.48
N ARG A 342 18.67 6.20 -22.86
CA ARG A 342 17.62 7.20 -22.66
C ARG A 342 17.04 7.08 -21.26
N ILE A 343 16.88 8.22 -20.61
CA ILE A 343 16.07 8.35 -19.41
C ILE A 343 14.75 9.00 -19.79
N HIS A 344 13.64 8.34 -19.45
CA HIS A 344 12.31 8.89 -19.63
C HIS A 344 12.01 9.87 -18.49
N LEU A 345 11.67 11.12 -18.83
CA LEU A 345 11.43 12.17 -17.85
C LEU A 345 10.03 12.12 -17.21
N LYS A 346 9.12 11.29 -17.75
CA LYS A 346 7.80 11.07 -17.16
C LYS A 346 7.88 9.94 -16.14
N SER A 347 7.28 10.13 -14.97
CA SER A 347 7.10 9.05 -13.99
C SER A 347 6.03 8.08 -14.46
N THR A 348 6.28 6.79 -14.29
CA THR A 348 5.30 5.72 -14.54
C THR A 348 4.23 5.65 -13.45
N GLY A 349 4.50 6.22 -12.26
CA GLY A 349 3.70 6.08 -11.05
C GLY A 349 3.72 4.67 -10.43
N SER A 350 4.65 3.81 -10.87
CA SER A 350 4.77 2.43 -10.41
C SER A 350 5.96 2.24 -9.49
N HIS A 351 5.77 1.49 -8.41
CA HIS A 351 6.82 1.04 -7.52
C HIS A 351 7.44 -0.29 -7.95
N ALA A 352 7.04 -0.85 -9.10
CA ALA A 352 7.71 -2.02 -9.68
C ALA A 352 9.22 -1.78 -9.87
N LYS A 353 9.98 -2.87 -9.91
CA LYS A 353 11.43 -2.88 -10.12
C LYS A 353 11.74 -3.99 -11.09
N LEU A 354 11.88 -3.59 -12.36
CA LEU A 354 11.97 -4.50 -13.48
C LEU A 354 13.28 -4.28 -14.22
N LEU A 355 13.90 -5.36 -14.67
CA LEU A 355 14.98 -5.30 -15.64
C LEU A 355 14.71 -6.36 -16.70
N ILE A 356 14.54 -5.95 -17.96
CA ILE A 356 14.32 -6.88 -19.08
C ILE A 356 15.41 -6.64 -20.10
N ALA A 357 16.14 -7.69 -20.48
CA ALA A 357 17.26 -7.58 -21.41
C ALA A 357 17.38 -8.81 -22.30
N ASP A 358 18.04 -8.64 -23.45
CA ASP A 358 18.48 -9.79 -24.25
C ASP A 358 19.69 -10.49 -23.61
N ASP A 359 19.82 -11.79 -23.87
CA ASP A 359 20.94 -12.61 -23.38
C ASP A 359 22.16 -12.64 -24.31
N GLY A 360 22.08 -12.01 -25.48
CA GLY A 360 23.10 -12.05 -26.53
C GLY A 360 22.87 -13.13 -27.60
N GLU A 361 21.91 -14.05 -27.40
CA GLU A 361 21.63 -15.21 -28.25
C GLU A 361 20.15 -15.23 -28.70
N GLU A 362 19.60 -14.05 -28.98
CA GLU A 362 18.22 -13.79 -29.43
C GLU A 362 17.09 -14.10 -28.43
N ASN A 363 17.38 -14.44 -27.17
CA ASN A 363 16.37 -14.57 -26.13
C ASN A 363 16.30 -13.33 -25.25
N PHE A 364 15.26 -13.29 -24.42
CA PHE A 364 15.07 -12.28 -23.40
C PHE A 364 14.85 -12.97 -22.06
N PHE A 365 15.27 -12.29 -21.00
CA PHE A 365 14.92 -12.65 -19.64
C PHE A 365 14.40 -11.41 -18.91
N ALA A 366 13.61 -11.63 -17.88
CA ALA A 366 13.10 -10.59 -17.00
C ALA A 366 13.65 -10.78 -15.58
N VAL A 367 13.90 -9.68 -14.89
CA VAL A 367 14.28 -9.67 -13.48
C VAL A 367 13.27 -8.83 -12.73
N ILE A 368 12.66 -9.42 -11.70
CA ILE A 368 11.61 -8.79 -10.90
C ILE A 368 11.94 -8.95 -9.42
N GLY A 369 11.78 -7.87 -8.65
CA GLY A 369 11.88 -7.98 -7.20
C GLY A 369 11.93 -6.65 -6.47
N SER A 370 12.78 -6.58 -5.45
CA SER A 370 12.83 -5.46 -4.53
C SER A 370 13.94 -4.45 -4.84
N CYS A 371 14.78 -4.68 -5.86
CA CYS A 371 15.98 -3.87 -6.13
C CYS A 371 15.72 -2.54 -6.86
N ASN A 372 16.10 -1.41 -6.26
CA ASN A 372 16.17 -0.14 -7.03
C ASN A 372 17.52 -0.02 -7.74
N TRP A 373 17.59 -0.52 -8.98
CA TRP A 373 18.81 -0.71 -9.78
C TRP A 373 19.75 0.50 -9.85
N LEU A 374 19.21 1.72 -9.82
CA LEU A 374 19.98 2.98 -9.94
C LEU A 374 19.87 3.87 -8.71
N TYR A 375 19.55 3.30 -7.54
CA TYR A 375 19.37 4.05 -6.29
C TYR A 375 20.10 3.45 -5.09
N THR A 376 20.07 2.12 -4.90
CA THR A 376 20.58 1.50 -3.67
C THR A 376 22.10 1.37 -3.63
N ASN A 377 22.80 1.58 -4.76
CA ASN A 377 24.22 1.27 -4.95
C ASN A 377 24.57 -0.18 -4.54
N PHE A 378 23.58 -1.07 -4.51
CA PHE A 378 23.71 -2.46 -4.08
C PHE A 378 24.29 -2.60 -2.66
N LYS A 379 24.00 -1.65 -1.77
CA LYS A 379 24.44 -1.68 -0.35
C LYS A 379 23.39 -2.25 0.60
N ARG A 380 22.27 -2.73 0.06
CA ARG A 380 21.11 -3.20 0.84
C ARG A 380 20.86 -4.66 0.54
N MET A 381 20.27 -5.36 1.49
CA MET A 381 19.72 -6.69 1.29
C MET A 381 18.44 -6.56 0.46
N GLU A 382 18.48 -7.12 -0.74
CA GLU A 382 17.41 -7.09 -1.74
C GLU A 382 17.19 -8.51 -2.25
N LEU A 383 16.00 -8.81 -2.77
CA LEU A 383 15.68 -10.09 -3.36
C LEU A 383 15.01 -9.87 -4.72
N SER A 384 15.51 -10.56 -5.74
CA SER A 384 14.92 -10.58 -7.08
C SER A 384 14.95 -12.00 -7.65
N VAL A 385 14.12 -12.26 -8.65
CA VAL A 385 14.17 -13.50 -9.43
C VAL A 385 14.42 -13.19 -10.91
N VAL A 386 15.21 -14.05 -11.57
CA VAL A 386 15.39 -14.08 -13.01
C VAL A 386 14.41 -15.06 -13.65
N LEU A 387 13.66 -14.61 -14.66
CA LEU A 387 12.66 -15.37 -15.39
C LEU A 387 13.14 -15.58 -16.83
N ARG A 388 13.07 -16.83 -17.30
CA ARG A 388 13.53 -17.23 -18.64
C ARG A 388 12.47 -17.90 -19.49
N GLU A 389 11.42 -18.43 -18.86
CA GLU A 389 10.28 -19.03 -19.55
C GLU A 389 9.61 -17.98 -20.46
N PRO A 390 9.54 -18.20 -21.80
CA PRO A 390 9.03 -17.21 -22.74
C PRO A 390 7.69 -16.60 -22.35
N ALA A 391 6.75 -17.39 -21.82
CA ALA A 391 5.45 -16.89 -21.38
C ALA A 391 5.55 -15.89 -20.20
N LEU A 392 6.42 -16.14 -19.23
CA LEU A 392 6.64 -15.23 -18.10
C LEU A 392 7.37 -13.95 -18.52
N VAL A 393 8.34 -14.06 -19.42
CA VAL A 393 9.06 -12.91 -19.97
C VAL A 393 8.11 -12.05 -20.83
N ALA A 394 7.27 -12.68 -21.65
CA ALA A 394 6.23 -12.01 -22.43
C ALA A 394 5.25 -11.25 -21.54
N ALA A 395 4.73 -11.89 -20.48
CA ALA A 395 3.83 -11.25 -19.55
C ALA A 395 4.49 -10.08 -18.80
N SER A 396 5.80 -10.18 -18.50
CA SER A 396 6.57 -9.09 -17.89
C SER A 396 6.74 -7.90 -18.83
N LEU A 397 7.01 -8.15 -20.12
CA LEU A 397 7.07 -7.13 -21.17
C LEU A 397 5.71 -6.47 -21.39
N GLU A 398 4.62 -7.23 -21.36
CA GLU A 398 3.27 -6.70 -21.52
C GLU A 398 2.87 -5.80 -20.35
N ALA A 399 3.19 -6.23 -19.11
CA ALA A 399 3.02 -5.40 -17.92
C ALA A 399 3.82 -4.08 -18.03
N PHE A 400 5.04 -4.14 -18.56
CA PHE A 400 5.85 -2.96 -18.79
C PHE A 400 5.26 -2.09 -19.92
N ALA A 401 4.81 -2.68 -21.03
CA ALA A 401 4.18 -1.96 -22.14
C ALA A 401 2.97 -1.16 -21.64
N ALA A 402 2.11 -1.78 -20.84
CA ALA A 402 0.95 -1.12 -20.24
C ALA A 402 1.35 0.02 -19.29
N LEU A 403 2.43 -0.13 -18.51
CA LEU A 403 2.96 0.94 -17.65
C LEU A 403 3.37 2.19 -18.42
N VAL A 404 3.93 2.01 -19.62
CA VAL A 404 4.46 3.10 -20.46
C VAL A 404 3.53 3.48 -21.62
N SER A 405 2.32 2.93 -21.68
CA SER A 405 1.29 3.30 -22.67
C SER A 405 0.50 4.56 -22.28
N LYS A 406 0.87 5.20 -21.18
CA LYS A 406 0.20 6.41 -20.66
C LYS A 406 0.62 7.67 -21.45
N PRO A 407 -0.25 8.70 -21.53
CA PRO A 407 0.12 9.99 -22.13
C PRO A 407 1.43 10.56 -21.56
N GLY A 408 2.30 11.03 -22.45
CA GLY A 408 3.62 11.60 -22.10
C GLY A 408 4.80 10.65 -22.27
N PHE A 409 4.55 9.36 -22.52
CA PHE A 409 5.56 8.44 -23.03
C PHE A 409 5.51 8.35 -24.55
N ARG A 410 6.62 7.92 -25.16
CA ARG A 410 6.71 7.69 -26.61
C ARG A 410 5.97 6.42 -26.99
N ALA A 411 5.01 6.53 -27.91
CA ALA A 411 4.21 5.40 -28.37
C ALA A 411 5.06 4.26 -28.93
N GLU A 412 6.20 4.58 -29.57
CA GLU A 412 7.11 3.59 -30.15
C GLU A 412 7.73 2.68 -29.08
N THR A 413 7.95 3.19 -27.87
CA THR A 413 8.51 2.41 -26.76
C THR A 413 7.51 1.37 -26.25
N ALA A 414 6.25 1.77 -26.06
CA ALA A 414 5.18 0.84 -25.69
C ALA A 414 4.94 -0.20 -26.80
N ALA A 415 4.90 0.24 -28.06
CA ALA A 415 4.73 -0.64 -29.22
C ALA A 415 5.89 -1.65 -29.35
N GLU A 416 7.14 -1.23 -29.10
CA GLU A 416 8.29 -2.14 -29.09
C GLU A 416 8.14 -3.23 -28.02
N LEU A 417 7.81 -2.85 -26.79
CA LEU A 417 7.62 -3.79 -25.68
C LEU A 417 6.51 -4.80 -26.00
N HIS A 418 5.35 -4.31 -26.46
CA HIS A 418 4.20 -5.14 -26.83
C HIS A 418 4.49 -6.08 -28.00
N THR A 419 5.20 -5.60 -29.02
CA THR A 419 5.62 -6.45 -30.16
C THR A 419 6.52 -7.58 -29.69
N ARG A 420 7.50 -7.28 -28.82
CA ARG A 420 8.39 -8.30 -28.24
C ARG A 420 7.62 -9.29 -27.37
N ALA A 421 6.70 -8.81 -26.54
CA ALA A 421 5.82 -9.66 -25.73
C ALA A 421 5.04 -10.64 -26.62
N THR A 422 4.42 -10.15 -27.69
CA THR A 422 3.66 -10.96 -28.64
C THR A 422 4.52 -12.02 -29.33
N VAL A 423 5.75 -11.68 -29.72
CA VAL A 423 6.68 -12.64 -30.34
C VAL A 423 7.09 -13.72 -29.34
N LEU A 424 7.42 -13.35 -28.11
CA LEU A 424 7.82 -14.31 -27.07
C LEU A 424 6.67 -15.20 -26.62
N ALA A 425 5.44 -14.67 -26.53
CA ALA A 425 4.25 -15.43 -26.17
C ALA A 425 3.91 -16.54 -27.18
N ARG A 426 4.38 -16.42 -28.42
CA ARG A 426 4.23 -17.45 -29.47
C ARG A 426 5.34 -18.49 -29.47
N ARG A 427 6.41 -18.30 -28.69
CA ARG A 427 7.48 -19.29 -28.61
C ARG A 427 6.98 -20.53 -27.86
N PRO A 428 7.46 -21.72 -28.22
CA PRO A 428 7.18 -22.93 -27.46
C PRO A 428 7.60 -22.76 -26.01
N ALA A 429 6.78 -23.29 -25.09
CA ALA A 429 7.15 -23.33 -23.68
C ALA A 429 8.41 -24.16 -23.50
N VAL A 430 9.34 -23.67 -22.67
CA VAL A 430 10.49 -24.49 -22.24
C VAL A 430 10.01 -25.47 -21.18
N GLY A 431 9.17 -24.98 -20.27
CA GLY A 431 8.56 -25.78 -19.21
C GLY A 431 9.56 -26.18 -18.13
N GLY A 432 9.09 -27.00 -17.20
CA GLY A 432 9.93 -27.56 -16.14
C GLY A 432 9.12 -28.05 -14.94
N PRO A 433 9.81 -28.61 -13.93
CA PRO A 433 9.16 -29.18 -12.77
C PRO A 433 8.62 -28.12 -11.79
N HIS A 434 8.93 -26.83 -12.00
CA HIS A 434 8.50 -25.75 -11.12
C HIS A 434 7.33 -24.98 -11.73
N ALA A 435 6.69 -24.18 -10.90
CA ALA A 435 5.57 -23.34 -11.30
C ALA A 435 5.85 -21.89 -10.90
N ALA A 436 5.50 -20.93 -11.77
CA ALA A 436 5.57 -19.51 -11.43
C ALA A 436 4.43 -18.72 -12.07
N ARG A 437 4.06 -17.60 -11.45
CA ARG A 437 3.05 -16.66 -11.96
C ARG A 437 3.39 -15.23 -11.55
N LEU A 438 3.04 -14.27 -12.40
CA LEU A 438 3.13 -12.85 -12.06
C LEU A 438 2.06 -12.48 -11.03
N VAL A 439 2.42 -11.59 -10.12
CA VAL A 439 1.54 -11.02 -9.10
C VAL A 439 1.53 -9.51 -9.30
N GLN A 440 0.36 -8.91 -9.47
CA GLN A 440 0.22 -7.51 -9.87
C GLN A 440 -0.82 -6.81 -9.02
N GLY A 441 -0.55 -5.57 -8.62
CA GLY A 441 -1.52 -4.71 -7.94
C GLY A 441 -2.14 -5.39 -6.72
N GLN A 442 -3.47 -5.47 -6.69
CA GLN A 442 -4.24 -6.06 -5.58
C GLN A 442 -4.15 -7.59 -5.50
N SER A 443 -3.67 -8.30 -6.54
CA SER A 443 -3.44 -9.76 -6.47
C SER A 443 -2.35 -10.12 -5.44
N HIS A 444 -1.53 -9.16 -4.99
CA HIS A 444 -0.61 -9.37 -3.87
C HIS A 444 -1.34 -9.74 -2.58
N ASP A 445 -2.48 -9.12 -2.31
CA ASP A 445 -3.28 -9.44 -1.12
C ASP A 445 -4.00 -10.78 -1.28
N ALA A 446 -4.39 -11.14 -2.51
CA ALA A 446 -4.98 -12.44 -2.82
C ALA A 446 -3.98 -13.59 -2.57
N VAL A 447 -2.73 -13.45 -3.04
CA VAL A 447 -1.67 -14.45 -2.77
C VAL A 447 -1.34 -14.54 -1.29
N LEU A 448 -1.32 -13.41 -0.58
CA LEU A 448 -1.11 -13.41 0.87
C LEU A 448 -2.24 -14.16 1.61
N ARG A 449 -3.49 -13.97 1.19
CA ARG A 449 -4.64 -14.72 1.71
C ARG A 449 -4.52 -16.22 1.41
N GLU A 450 -4.17 -16.58 0.17
CA GLU A 450 -3.90 -17.97 -0.24
C GLU A 450 -2.85 -18.62 0.67
N ALA A 451 -1.69 -17.97 0.83
CA ALA A 451 -0.59 -18.47 1.66
C ALA A 451 -0.99 -18.63 3.14
N SER A 452 -1.70 -17.65 3.71
CA SER A 452 -2.12 -17.73 5.11
C SER A 452 -3.20 -18.80 5.33
N GLY A 453 -4.12 -18.97 4.37
CA GLY A 453 -5.22 -19.93 4.43
C GLY A 453 -4.83 -21.37 4.06
N SER A 454 -3.68 -21.58 3.41
CA SER A 454 -3.21 -22.91 2.99
C SER A 454 -2.74 -23.82 4.13
N ARG A 455 -2.84 -23.34 5.38
CA ARG A 455 -2.33 -24.00 6.60
C ARG A 455 -0.85 -24.36 6.51
N PRO A 456 0.01 -23.37 6.26
CA PRO A 456 1.39 -23.64 5.90
C PRO A 456 2.21 -24.06 7.11
N THR A 457 3.20 -24.94 6.94
CA THR A 457 4.13 -25.33 8.02
C THR A 457 5.00 -24.15 8.49
N ARG A 458 5.28 -23.21 7.60
CA ARG A 458 6.07 -22.00 7.83
C ARG A 458 5.38 -20.79 7.21
N PHE A 459 5.54 -19.62 7.81
CA PHE A 459 5.04 -18.37 7.23
C PHE A 459 5.98 -17.20 7.58
N ILE A 460 6.57 -16.56 6.57
CA ILE A 460 7.46 -15.39 6.75
C ILE A 460 7.04 -14.30 5.76
N VAL A 461 6.63 -13.14 6.27
CA VAL A 461 6.38 -11.94 5.46
C VAL A 461 7.49 -10.94 5.72
N ALA A 462 8.08 -10.37 4.67
CA ALA A 462 9.16 -9.39 4.78
C ALA A 462 8.85 -8.11 4.02
N SER A 463 9.19 -6.96 4.62
CA SER A 463 9.01 -5.63 4.01
C SER A 463 10.12 -4.66 4.42
N ASP A 464 10.45 -3.66 3.60
CA ASP A 464 11.38 -2.60 4.01
C ASP A 464 10.74 -1.70 5.09
N LYS A 465 9.45 -1.41 4.91
CA LYS A 465 8.72 -0.42 5.70
C LYS A 465 7.62 -1.05 6.54
N PHE A 466 7.48 -0.58 7.78
CA PHE A 466 6.40 -0.92 8.70
C PHE A 466 5.56 0.31 9.03
N GLY A 467 4.27 0.28 8.71
CA GLY A 467 3.34 1.40 8.86
C GLY A 467 1.93 0.92 9.21
N ASN A 468 0.94 1.81 9.02
CA ASN A 468 -0.44 1.56 9.48
C ASN A 468 -1.11 0.34 8.82
N SER A 469 -0.70 -0.01 7.59
CA SER A 469 -1.24 -1.18 6.88
C SER A 469 -0.68 -2.52 7.35
N ALA A 470 0.31 -2.54 8.26
CA ALA A 470 0.97 -3.77 8.70
C ALA A 470 0.01 -4.80 9.29
N PHE A 471 -0.99 -4.35 10.05
CA PHE A 471 -1.95 -5.28 10.65
C PHE A 471 -2.80 -6.00 9.62
N PRO A 472 -3.62 -5.30 8.83
CA PRO A 472 -4.49 -5.95 7.87
C PRO A 472 -3.70 -6.70 6.78
N SER A 473 -2.48 -6.25 6.46
CA SER A 473 -1.75 -6.73 5.27
C SER A 473 -0.54 -7.62 5.58
N ALA A 474 -0.22 -7.91 6.84
CA ALA A 474 0.89 -8.80 7.18
C ALA A 474 0.68 -9.55 8.50
N ILE A 475 0.30 -8.84 9.57
CA ILE A 475 0.17 -9.43 10.91
C ILE A 475 -1.04 -10.34 10.99
N ILE A 476 -2.24 -9.90 10.58
CA ILE A 476 -3.44 -10.74 10.64
C ILE A 476 -3.29 -12.00 9.76
N PRO A 477 -2.77 -11.93 8.52
CA PRO A 477 -2.44 -13.13 7.75
C PRO A 477 -1.44 -14.05 8.47
N ALA A 478 -0.46 -13.50 9.18
CA ALA A 478 0.46 -14.30 9.99
C ALA A 478 -0.25 -14.94 11.22
N GLU A 479 -1.18 -14.24 11.86
CA GLU A 479 -2.02 -14.79 12.95
C GLU A 479 -2.86 -15.97 12.43
N VAL A 480 -3.45 -15.84 11.23
CA VAL A 480 -4.20 -16.92 10.58
C VAL A 480 -3.29 -18.13 10.30
N ALA A 481 -2.06 -17.89 9.81
CA ALA A 481 -1.09 -18.96 9.60
C ALA A 481 -0.67 -19.62 10.93
N ALA A 482 -0.54 -18.83 12.01
CA ALA A 482 -0.09 -19.31 13.33
C ALA A 482 -1.01 -20.40 13.91
N ALA A 483 -2.29 -20.40 13.55
CA ALA A 483 -3.24 -21.42 13.98
C ALA A 483 -2.87 -22.85 13.49
N THR A 484 -2.02 -22.96 12.47
CA THR A 484 -1.70 -24.25 11.83
C THR A 484 -0.21 -24.47 11.54
N ALA A 485 0.60 -23.42 11.59
CA ALA A 485 2.02 -23.50 11.30
C ALA A 485 2.80 -24.29 12.36
N THR A 486 3.80 -25.05 11.91
CA THR A 486 4.71 -25.78 12.80
C THR A 486 5.81 -24.86 13.36
N THR A 487 6.13 -23.79 12.63
CA THR A 487 7.02 -22.73 13.09
C THR A 487 6.24 -21.45 13.38
N GLU A 488 6.61 -20.72 14.43
CA GLU A 488 6.06 -19.39 14.74
C GLU A 488 6.19 -18.47 13.51
N PRO A 489 5.06 -17.96 12.96
CA PRO A 489 5.09 -17.03 11.84
C PRO A 489 5.90 -15.78 12.15
N VAL A 490 6.64 -15.28 11.16
CA VAL A 490 7.52 -14.12 11.32
C VAL A 490 7.15 -12.99 10.38
N VAL A 491 7.00 -11.78 10.92
CA VAL A 491 6.89 -10.55 10.15
C VAL A 491 8.19 -9.76 10.29
N ILE A 492 8.92 -9.61 9.19
CA ILE A 492 10.21 -8.93 9.12
C ILE A 492 10.01 -7.51 8.59
N TYR A 493 10.64 -6.52 9.23
CA TYR A 493 10.67 -5.15 8.72
C TYR A 493 11.99 -4.41 8.92
N GLY A 494 12.34 -3.51 8.01
CA GLY A 494 13.57 -2.71 8.11
C GLY A 494 13.42 -1.47 8.99
N SER A 495 12.50 -0.59 8.59
CA SER A 495 12.28 0.71 9.22
C SER A 495 10.80 1.03 9.37
N VAL A 496 10.47 1.89 10.33
CA VAL A 496 9.09 2.37 10.49
C VAL A 496 8.77 3.46 9.47
N ALA A 497 7.50 3.58 9.09
CA ALA A 497 6.98 4.56 8.13
C ALA A 497 5.65 5.15 8.62
N GLY A 498 5.34 6.35 8.12
CA GLY A 498 4.08 7.04 8.42
C GLY A 498 3.97 7.45 9.89
N LYS A 499 2.83 7.18 10.50
CA LYS A 499 2.50 7.61 11.87
C LYS A 499 3.11 6.71 12.95
N VAL A 500 3.67 5.54 12.61
CA VAL A 500 4.24 4.60 13.57
C VAL A 500 5.61 5.10 14.05
N THR A 501 5.75 5.36 15.34
CA THR A 501 7.04 5.75 15.96
C THR A 501 7.81 4.52 16.45
N GLY A 502 9.13 4.64 16.61
CA GLY A 502 9.98 3.54 17.10
C GLY A 502 9.59 3.02 18.49
N VAL A 503 9.15 3.90 19.39
CA VAL A 503 8.63 3.53 20.72
C VAL A 503 7.29 2.78 20.62
N GLY A 504 6.46 3.14 19.64
CA GLY A 504 5.24 2.40 19.35
C GLY A 504 5.51 0.97 18.86
N ALA A 505 6.56 0.75 18.07
CA ALA A 505 6.86 -0.57 17.53
C ALA A 505 7.27 -1.60 18.61
N ALA A 506 7.94 -1.19 19.69
CA ALA A 506 8.38 -2.10 20.76
C ALA A 506 7.20 -2.68 21.55
N ASN A 507 6.27 -1.82 21.99
CA ASN A 507 5.05 -2.29 22.66
C ASN A 507 4.19 -3.15 21.72
N LEU A 508 4.21 -2.83 20.42
CA LEU A 508 3.50 -3.62 19.42
C LEU A 508 4.07 -5.03 19.25
N ALA A 509 5.39 -5.18 19.35
CA ALA A 509 6.02 -6.48 19.23
C ALA A 509 5.57 -7.45 20.34
N LEU A 510 5.32 -6.95 21.56
CA LEU A 510 4.74 -7.74 22.65
C LEU A 510 3.29 -8.15 22.32
N ASP A 511 2.46 -7.18 21.93
CA ASP A 511 1.05 -7.42 21.57
C ASP A 511 0.90 -8.46 20.43
N VAL A 512 1.79 -8.41 19.44
CA VAL A 512 1.79 -9.31 18.28
C VAL A 512 2.31 -10.71 18.64
N ARG A 513 3.27 -10.79 19.58
CA ARG A 513 3.80 -12.06 20.08
C ARG A 513 2.76 -12.84 20.87
N ASP A 514 1.94 -12.16 21.68
CA ASP A 514 0.82 -12.80 22.41
C ASP A 514 -0.21 -13.43 21.46
N ARG A 515 -0.19 -13.05 20.18
CA ARG A 515 -1.04 -13.60 19.11
C ARG A 515 -0.36 -14.66 18.27
N GLY A 516 0.80 -15.16 18.72
CA GLY A 516 1.54 -16.23 18.05
C GLY A 516 2.34 -15.77 16.83
N VAL A 517 2.60 -14.47 16.69
CA VAL A 517 3.38 -13.91 15.57
C VAL A 517 4.62 -13.21 16.10
N ARG A 518 5.77 -13.52 15.52
CA ARG A 518 7.03 -12.84 15.86
C ARG A 518 7.26 -11.65 14.95
N LEU A 519 7.32 -10.45 15.54
CA LEU A 519 7.66 -9.22 14.82
C LEU A 519 9.17 -8.95 14.94
N LEU A 520 9.91 -9.05 13.83
CA LEU A 520 11.37 -8.92 13.80
C LEU A 520 11.80 -7.65 13.03
N ARG A 521 12.54 -6.77 13.70
CA ARG A 521 13.16 -5.60 13.06
C ARG A 521 14.59 -5.89 12.64
N ILE A 522 14.91 -5.64 11.37
CA ILE A 522 16.27 -5.73 10.83
C ILE A 522 16.67 -4.34 10.31
N SER A 523 17.25 -3.53 11.19
CA SER A 523 17.43 -2.09 10.92
C SER A 523 18.52 -1.74 9.91
N GLU A 524 19.57 -2.54 9.78
CA GLU A 524 20.70 -2.22 8.91
C GLU A 524 20.57 -2.87 7.55
N GLY A 525 20.44 -2.04 6.51
CA GLY A 525 20.53 -2.48 5.12
C GLY A 525 19.35 -3.31 4.61
N PHE A 526 18.31 -3.59 5.39
CA PHE A 526 17.16 -4.38 4.92
C PHE A 526 16.31 -3.61 3.91
N HIS A 527 16.08 -4.18 2.72
CA HIS A 527 15.19 -3.62 1.70
C HIS A 527 14.38 -4.70 0.96
N ALA A 528 14.60 -5.97 1.27
CA ALA A 528 13.94 -7.10 0.64
C ALA A 528 12.44 -7.13 0.96
N LYS A 529 11.66 -7.61 0.00
CA LYS A 529 10.20 -7.72 0.09
C LYS A 529 9.82 -9.06 -0.49
N PHE A 530 9.34 -9.95 0.38
CA PHE A 530 9.02 -11.32 0.00
C PHE A 530 8.05 -11.96 0.98
N LEU A 531 7.43 -13.03 0.55
CA LEU A 531 6.59 -13.91 1.37
C LEU A 531 7.09 -15.34 1.16
N LEU A 532 7.24 -16.08 2.24
CA LEU A 532 7.55 -17.51 2.24
C LEU A 532 6.42 -18.24 2.95
N TRP A 533 5.92 -19.33 2.36
CA TRP A 533 5.04 -20.23 3.07
C TRP A 533 5.30 -21.69 2.73
N GLY A 534 5.03 -22.55 3.71
CA GLY A 534 5.40 -23.96 3.62
C GLY A 534 6.91 -24.13 3.43
N ASP A 535 7.28 -25.18 2.69
CA ASP A 535 8.67 -25.46 2.34
C ASP A 535 9.05 -25.04 0.92
N ASP A 536 8.07 -24.69 0.07
CA ASP A 536 8.22 -24.66 -1.38
C ASP A 536 7.91 -23.30 -2.02
N ASP A 537 7.05 -22.50 -1.40
CA ASP A 537 6.47 -21.32 -2.04
C ASP A 537 7.12 -20.01 -1.60
N ILE A 538 7.47 -19.19 -2.59
CA ILE A 538 7.99 -17.84 -2.40
C ILE A 538 7.27 -16.84 -3.30
N VAL A 539 6.99 -15.67 -2.76
CA VAL A 539 6.72 -14.46 -3.56
C VAL A 539 7.88 -13.51 -3.43
N VAL A 540 8.44 -13.08 -4.55
CA VAL A 540 9.43 -11.99 -4.64
C VAL A 540 8.75 -10.79 -5.28
N THR A 541 8.77 -9.62 -4.62
CA THR A 541 7.90 -8.50 -5.01
C THR A 541 8.50 -7.13 -4.73
N SER A 542 7.91 -6.10 -5.33
CA SER A 542 8.19 -4.70 -5.03
C SER A 542 7.31 -4.11 -3.91
N ILE A 543 6.20 -4.76 -3.52
CA ILE A 543 5.24 -4.24 -2.53
C ILE A 543 5.77 -4.33 -1.09
N ASN A 544 5.53 -3.28 -0.30
CA ASN A 544 5.74 -3.30 1.14
C ASN A 544 4.44 -3.69 1.87
N TRP A 545 4.13 -4.97 2.00
CA TRP A 545 2.95 -5.44 2.75
C TRP A 545 2.83 -4.82 4.14
N CYS A 546 3.94 -4.60 4.84
CA CYS A 546 3.88 -4.01 6.17
C CYS A 546 3.58 -2.49 6.19
N SER A 547 3.41 -1.80 5.06
CA SER A 547 3.16 -0.35 5.06
C SER A 547 2.31 0.18 3.91
N TRP A 548 1.96 -0.68 2.95
CA TRP A 548 1.27 -0.31 1.73
C TRP A 548 0.33 -1.43 1.27
N THR A 549 -0.76 -1.01 0.63
CA THR A 549 -1.74 -1.87 -0.03
C THR A 549 -2.01 -1.26 -1.40
N SER A 550 -2.09 -2.09 -2.44
CA SER A 550 -2.35 -1.61 -3.79
C SER A 550 -3.76 -1.02 -3.90
N PRO A 551 -3.93 0.26 -4.30
CA PRO A 551 -5.25 0.84 -4.49
C PRO A 551 -6.03 0.18 -5.65
N PRO A 552 -7.38 0.14 -5.58
CA PRO A 552 -8.20 -0.21 -6.74
C PRO A 552 -7.84 0.66 -7.95
N GLY A 553 -7.66 0.05 -9.12
CA GLY A 553 -7.29 0.74 -10.37
C GLY A 553 -5.78 0.96 -10.57
N SER A 554 -4.92 0.72 -9.58
CA SER A 554 -3.46 0.73 -9.74
C SER A 554 -2.90 -0.68 -9.96
N THR A 555 -3.35 -1.33 -11.03
CA THR A 555 -3.06 -2.75 -11.31
C THR A 555 -1.57 -3.04 -11.49
N LEU A 556 -0.80 -2.07 -11.96
CA LEU A 556 0.64 -2.19 -12.22
C LEU A 556 1.48 -1.34 -11.27
N GLY A 557 0.86 -0.83 -10.18
CA GLY A 557 1.56 -0.05 -9.17
C GLY A 557 2.67 -0.84 -8.47
N GLU A 558 2.49 -2.15 -8.33
CA GLU A 558 3.47 -3.08 -7.76
C GLU A 558 3.45 -4.38 -8.58
N ILE A 559 4.61 -5.00 -8.75
CA ILE A 559 4.75 -6.26 -9.51
C ILE A 559 5.67 -7.21 -8.73
N GLY A 560 5.27 -8.47 -8.67
CA GLY A 560 6.03 -9.56 -8.10
C GLY A 560 5.85 -10.86 -8.87
N VAL A 561 6.45 -11.92 -8.35
CA VAL A 561 6.40 -13.27 -8.90
C VAL A 561 6.16 -14.22 -7.75
N HIS A 562 5.13 -15.06 -7.86
CA HIS A 562 4.96 -16.24 -7.04
C HIS A 562 5.66 -17.42 -7.72
N ILE A 563 6.45 -18.20 -6.97
CA ILE A 563 7.19 -19.36 -7.43
C ILE A 563 6.93 -20.51 -6.47
N HIS A 564 6.53 -21.65 -7.02
CA HIS A 564 6.45 -22.93 -6.33
C HIS A 564 7.59 -23.83 -6.82
N ARG A 565 8.51 -24.17 -5.91
CA ARG A 565 9.61 -25.11 -6.16
C ARG A 565 9.96 -25.85 -4.88
N THR A 566 10.02 -27.18 -4.96
CA THR A 566 10.32 -28.02 -3.80
C THR A 566 11.56 -27.56 -3.03
N GLY A 567 11.38 -27.28 -1.73
CA GLY A 567 12.41 -26.88 -0.78
C GLY A 567 12.91 -25.43 -0.91
N LEU A 568 12.39 -24.63 -1.84
CA LEU A 568 12.88 -23.28 -2.10
C LEU A 568 12.66 -22.33 -0.92
N ALA A 569 11.46 -22.32 -0.35
CA ALA A 569 11.13 -21.47 0.79
C ALA A 569 11.96 -21.87 2.02
N ARG A 570 12.12 -23.18 2.26
CA ARG A 570 12.96 -23.72 3.33
C ARG A 570 14.43 -23.30 3.16
N ALA A 571 15.00 -23.47 1.97
CA ALA A 571 16.39 -23.10 1.70
C ALA A 571 16.64 -21.60 1.91
N LEU A 572 15.73 -20.74 1.45
CA LEU A 572 15.85 -19.30 1.68
C LEU A 572 15.71 -18.95 3.16
N ALA A 573 14.79 -19.59 3.90
CA ALA A 573 14.65 -19.37 5.33
C ALA A 573 15.93 -19.74 6.12
N ILE A 574 16.59 -20.85 5.76
CA ILE A 574 17.89 -21.25 6.34
C ILE A 574 18.96 -20.20 6.02
N LYS A 575 19.01 -19.71 4.78
CA LYS A 575 19.96 -18.66 4.40
C LYS A 575 19.74 -17.37 5.19
N LEU A 576 18.48 -17.00 5.43
CA LEU A 576 18.12 -15.84 6.24
C LEU A 576 18.50 -16.01 7.71
N SER A 577 18.31 -17.19 8.30
CA SER A 577 18.67 -17.43 9.72
C SER A 577 20.18 -17.48 9.96
N ILE A 578 20.98 -17.83 8.95
CA ILE A 578 22.45 -17.70 9.03
C ILE A 578 22.87 -16.23 9.14
N ILE A 579 22.20 -15.33 8.40
CA ILE A 579 22.52 -13.89 8.39
C ILE A 579 21.93 -13.20 9.61
N TRP A 580 20.73 -13.62 10.02
CA TRP A 580 20.02 -13.10 11.17
C TRP A 580 19.61 -14.26 12.08
N PRO A 581 20.49 -14.67 13.02
CA PRO A 581 20.24 -15.79 13.94
C PRO A 581 19.01 -15.61 14.84
N SER A 582 18.45 -14.40 14.87
CA SER A 582 17.19 -14.09 15.54
C SER A 582 15.94 -14.51 14.76
N LEU A 583 16.09 -15.01 13.53
CA LEU A 583 15.06 -15.68 12.72
C LEU A 583 15.11 -17.19 12.99
#